data_AF-A0A8T5EZI4-F1
#
_entry.id   AF-A0A8T5EZI4-F1
#
_cell.length_a   1.000
_cell.length_b   1.000
_cell.length_c   1.000
_cell.angle_alpha   90.00
_cell.angle_beta   90.00
_cell.angle_gamma   90.00
#
_symmetry.space_group_name_H-M   'P 1'
#
loop_
_entity.id
_entity.type
_entity.pdbx_description
1 polymer ?
#
loop_
_entity_poly.entity_id
_entity_poly.type
_entity_poly.pdbx_seq_one_letter_code
_entity_poly.pdbx_strand_id
1 'polypeptide(L)'
;MAQNTEKPTGKQESKKQIVAAPKASKVDMTKAPVKKESANVEEETKKTSETAKKPDVKKPAKKVKKIEVAVNGKSVPISTKYSMAICKFIKYKTIEQATKDLEDVIVKKKAVPMKGEIPHRKGRIMSGRFPKRASEHFIILLNSLAKNAINHEVEEPIIVEALANLAQRPRGRFGAVKKKRSHITIVAKEKKQIKRKKSKK
;
A
#
# COMPACT_ATOMS: atom_id res chain seq x y z
N MET A 1 50.74 -15.24 54.79
CA MET A 1 50.99 -13.82 54.49
C MET A 1 50.30 -13.53 53.15
N ALA A 2 49.38 -12.56 53.02
CA ALA A 2 49.53 -11.11 53.23
C ALA A 2 50.38 -10.49 52.10
N GLN A 3 49.95 -9.47 51.34
CA GLN A 3 48.75 -8.61 51.39
C GLN A 3 48.23 -8.23 49.99
N ASN A 4 47.05 -7.58 49.93
CA ASN A 4 46.63 -6.80 48.76
C ASN A 4 47.41 -5.48 48.67
N THR A 5 47.74 -5.05 47.46
CA THR A 5 48.01 -3.64 47.09
C THR A 5 47.30 -3.37 45.76
N GLU A 6 46.05 -2.89 45.78
CA GLU A 6 45.66 -1.47 45.78
C GLU A 6 45.51 -0.86 44.38
N LYS A 7 44.41 -0.15 44.16
CA LYS A 7 44.10 0.59 42.93
C LYS A 7 44.41 2.08 43.12
N PRO A 8 44.95 2.78 42.12
CA PRO A 8 44.67 4.20 41.96
C PRO A 8 43.26 4.38 41.33
N THR A 9 42.39 5.15 41.99
CA THR A 9 41.07 5.54 41.46
C THR A 9 40.90 7.05 41.46
N GLY A 10 40.58 7.64 40.31
CA GLY A 10 40.37 9.08 40.15
C GLY A 10 41.67 9.90 40.12
N LYS A 11 41.60 11.23 39.93
CA LYS A 11 40.42 12.04 39.58
C LYS A 11 40.84 13.33 38.85
N GLN A 12 40.00 13.75 37.91
CA GLN A 12 39.60 15.13 37.52
C GLN A 12 40.51 16.35 37.80
N GLU A 13 40.48 17.27 36.82
CA GLU A 13 40.61 18.74 36.98
C GLU A 13 42.01 19.29 37.33
N SER A 14 42.45 20.48 36.86
CA SER A 14 41.83 21.56 36.07
C SER A 14 42.94 22.26 35.22
N LYS A 15 42.78 23.32 34.40
CA LYS A 15 41.92 24.51 34.40
C LYS A 15 41.51 24.95 32.97
N LYS A 16 40.94 26.16 32.87
CA LYS A 16 40.29 26.81 31.72
C LYS A 16 41.16 27.91 31.08
N GLN A 17 40.97 28.19 29.78
CA GLN A 17 40.44 29.46 29.19
C GLN A 17 40.33 29.26 27.65
N ILE A 18 39.18 29.40 26.96
CA ILE A 18 38.51 30.63 26.43
C ILE A 18 39.52 31.49 25.61
N VAL A 19 39.33 31.88 24.31
CA VAL A 19 38.18 32.50 23.61
C VAL A 19 38.16 32.26 22.07
N ALA A 20 37.01 32.58 21.44
CA ALA A 20 36.83 33.10 20.07
C ALA A 20 36.73 32.15 18.85
N ALA A 21 36.05 32.65 17.81
CA ALA A 21 35.51 31.90 16.66
C ALA A 21 36.16 32.30 15.30
N PRO A 22 36.08 31.45 14.25
CA PRO A 22 36.67 31.73 12.94
C PRO A 22 35.98 32.90 12.21
N LYS A 23 36.77 33.66 11.44
CA LYS A 23 36.35 34.90 10.75
C LYS A 23 36.04 34.67 9.28
N ALA A 24 35.16 35.51 8.74
CA ALA A 24 35.01 35.76 7.30
C ALA A 24 35.59 37.14 6.92
N SER A 25 36.06 37.28 5.67
CA SER A 25 36.57 38.51 5.05
C SER A 25 36.81 38.23 3.55
N LYS A 26 36.65 39.15 2.59
CA LYS A 26 36.20 40.56 2.58
C LYS A 26 35.78 40.93 1.12
N VAL A 27 35.00 41.98 0.83
CA VAL A 27 34.27 42.89 1.74
C VAL A 27 32.75 42.54 1.73
N ASP A 28 31.78 43.15 1.03
CA ASP A 28 31.68 44.42 0.28
C ASP A 28 30.21 44.93 0.25
N MET A 29 29.95 46.15 -0.21
CA MET A 29 28.69 46.87 0.10
C MET A 29 28.13 47.75 -1.04
N THR A 30 26.80 47.73 -1.23
CA THR A 30 26.00 48.99 -1.26
C THR A 30 24.47 48.79 -1.14
N LYS A 31 23.84 49.70 -0.39
CA LYS A 31 22.41 50.10 -0.32
C LYS A 31 21.26 49.07 -0.27
N ALA A 32 20.47 49.18 0.80
CA ALA A 32 19.09 48.66 0.93
C ALA A 32 18.05 49.72 0.45
N PRO A 33 16.73 49.42 0.41
CA PRO A 33 15.91 49.39 1.64
C PRO A 33 14.85 48.24 1.72
N VAL A 34 14.68 47.58 2.88
CA VAL A 34 13.53 47.68 3.82
C VAL A 34 12.26 46.87 3.44
N LYS A 35 12.12 45.63 3.98
CA LYS A 35 11.13 45.17 5.02
C LYS A 35 9.86 44.51 4.41
N LYS A 36 9.39 43.33 4.89
CA LYS A 36 8.60 43.00 6.11
C LYS A 36 7.26 43.77 6.15
N GLU A 37 6.12 43.19 6.55
CA GLU A 37 5.90 42.10 7.54
C GLU A 37 4.63 41.25 7.20
N SER A 38 4.10 40.47 8.17
CA SER A 38 2.98 39.52 8.00
C SER A 38 1.78 39.80 8.93
N ALA A 39 0.52 39.75 8.45
CA ALA A 39 -0.68 39.55 9.28
C ALA A 39 -1.96 39.21 8.47
N ASN A 40 -3.00 38.74 9.18
CA ASN A 40 -4.29 38.23 8.73
C ASN A 40 -5.45 39.25 8.92
N VAL A 41 -6.38 39.39 7.96
CA VAL A 41 -7.75 39.95 8.11
C VAL A 41 -8.69 39.29 7.07
N GLU A 42 -9.99 39.26 7.35
CA GLU A 42 -11.06 38.57 6.60
C GLU A 42 -11.99 39.53 5.80
N GLU A 43 -12.89 38.94 4.99
CA GLU A 43 -14.19 39.44 4.46
C GLU A 43 -14.33 40.64 3.48
N GLU A 44 -15.03 40.35 2.36
CA GLU A 44 -16.06 41.15 1.63
C GLU A 44 -15.73 42.54 1.00
N THR A 45 -16.38 43.06 -0.07
CA THR A 45 -17.46 42.58 -0.98
C THR A 45 -17.39 43.24 -2.38
N LYS A 46 -18.35 42.89 -3.29
CA LYS A 46 -18.67 43.39 -4.67
C LYS A 46 -18.14 42.46 -5.78
N LYS A 47 -18.91 41.54 -6.39
CA LYS A 47 -20.33 41.44 -6.83
C LYS A 47 -20.76 42.39 -7.96
N THR A 48 -20.62 41.90 -9.21
CA THR A 48 -21.63 41.84 -10.30
C THR A 48 -21.08 40.88 -11.37
N SER A 49 -21.85 40.16 -12.20
CA SER A 49 -23.31 40.08 -12.37
C SER A 49 -23.78 38.61 -12.46
N GLU A 50 -25.09 38.38 -12.34
CA GLU A 50 -25.68 37.05 -12.30
C GLU A 50 -26.11 36.55 -13.69
N THR A 51 -26.06 35.23 -13.93
CA THR A 51 -26.92 34.58 -14.94
C THR A 51 -27.23 33.16 -14.50
N ALA A 52 -28.43 32.94 -13.97
CA ALA A 52 -28.79 31.70 -13.30
C ALA A 52 -29.01 30.52 -14.27
N LYS A 53 -28.03 29.61 -14.35
CA LYS A 53 -28.27 28.23 -14.82
C LYS A 53 -28.39 27.31 -13.60
N LYS A 54 -29.60 26.80 -13.35
CA LYS A 54 -29.87 25.84 -12.27
C LYS A 54 -28.98 24.60 -12.45
N PRO A 55 -28.13 24.22 -11.47
CA PRO A 55 -27.51 22.90 -11.50
C PRO A 55 -28.59 21.86 -11.18
N ASP A 56 -28.96 21.04 -12.17
CA ASP A 56 -29.94 19.98 -11.98
C ASP A 56 -29.53 19.04 -10.84
N VAL A 57 -30.32 19.05 -9.76
CA VAL A 57 -30.16 18.14 -8.63
C VAL A 57 -30.59 16.74 -9.08
N LYS A 58 -29.65 16.04 -9.72
CA LYS A 58 -29.78 14.63 -10.11
C LYS A 58 -30.05 13.82 -8.85
N LYS A 59 -31.33 13.49 -8.64
CA LYS A 59 -31.82 12.65 -7.53
C LYS A 59 -30.87 11.45 -7.37
N PRO A 60 -30.32 11.19 -6.17
CA PRO A 60 -29.35 10.11 -5.99
C PRO A 60 -29.99 8.78 -6.38
N ALA A 61 -29.48 8.16 -7.44
CA ALA A 61 -29.98 6.88 -7.92
C ALA A 61 -29.89 5.85 -6.79
N LYS A 62 -31.03 5.23 -6.43
CA LYS A 62 -31.13 4.29 -5.30
C LYS A 62 -30.08 3.19 -5.46
N LYS A 63 -29.08 3.17 -4.58
CA LYS A 63 -27.98 2.20 -4.62
C LYS A 63 -28.56 0.79 -4.47
N VAL A 64 -28.42 -0.01 -5.53
CA VAL A 64 -28.77 -1.43 -5.46
C VAL A 64 -27.72 -2.14 -4.59
N LYS A 65 -28.11 -2.52 -3.37
CA LYS A 65 -27.31 -3.39 -2.50
C LYS A 65 -27.04 -4.71 -3.22
N LYS A 66 -25.79 -5.14 -3.29
CA LYS A 66 -25.40 -6.41 -3.94
C LYS A 66 -24.89 -7.40 -2.91
N ILE A 67 -25.32 -8.65 -3.03
CA ILE A 67 -24.86 -9.77 -2.17
C ILE A 67 -23.37 -10.09 -2.39
N GLU A 68 -22.90 -9.91 -3.62
CA GLU A 68 -21.54 -10.23 -4.06
C GLU A 68 -20.94 -9.04 -4.81
N VAL A 69 -19.64 -8.83 -4.61
CA VAL A 69 -18.87 -7.77 -5.26
C VAL A 69 -17.63 -8.37 -5.91
N ALA A 70 -17.44 -8.08 -7.19
CA ALA A 70 -16.35 -8.61 -8.00
C ALA A 70 -15.44 -7.50 -8.55
N VAL A 71 -14.16 -7.82 -8.70
CA VAL A 71 -13.17 -7.01 -9.43
C VAL A 71 -12.46 -7.89 -10.46
N ASN A 72 -12.38 -7.38 -11.70
CA ASN A 72 -11.83 -8.08 -12.85
C ASN A 72 -10.64 -7.30 -13.44
N GLY A 73 -9.42 -7.72 -13.12
CA GLY A 73 -8.20 -7.23 -13.77
C GLY A 73 -7.98 -7.90 -15.13
N LYS A 74 -8.18 -7.18 -16.24
CA LYS A 74 -7.96 -7.70 -17.59
C LYS A 74 -6.52 -7.43 -18.06
N SER A 75 -5.87 -8.44 -18.67
CA SER A 75 -4.56 -8.30 -19.35
C SER A 75 -3.40 -7.75 -18.48
N VAL A 76 -3.47 -7.98 -17.16
CA VAL A 76 -2.51 -7.44 -16.16
C VAL A 76 -1.10 -7.99 -16.43
N PRO A 77 -0.02 -7.18 -16.42
CA PRO A 77 1.32 -7.56 -16.89
C PRO A 77 2.13 -8.43 -15.91
N ILE A 78 1.49 -9.47 -15.37
CA ILE A 78 2.07 -10.39 -14.37
C ILE A 78 2.12 -11.84 -14.85
N SER A 79 2.74 -12.71 -14.05
CA SER A 79 2.97 -14.12 -14.36
C SER A 79 1.93 -15.00 -13.68
N THR A 80 1.10 -15.72 -14.45
CA THR A 80 -0.02 -16.53 -13.93
C THR A 80 0.39 -17.50 -12.81
N LYS A 81 1.61 -18.09 -12.85
CA LYS A 81 2.13 -18.95 -11.75
C LYS A 81 2.27 -18.21 -10.40
N TYR A 82 2.59 -16.91 -10.41
CA TYR A 82 2.60 -16.08 -9.19
C TYR A 82 1.19 -15.65 -8.81
N SER A 83 0.38 -15.25 -9.79
CA SER A 83 -1.02 -14.85 -9.59
C SER A 83 -1.85 -15.96 -8.93
N MET A 84 -1.75 -17.21 -9.41
CA MET A 84 -2.44 -18.37 -8.82
C MET A 84 -2.01 -18.66 -7.37
N ALA A 85 -0.74 -18.41 -7.03
CA ALA A 85 -0.26 -18.58 -5.66
C ALA A 85 -0.81 -17.48 -4.73
N ILE A 86 -0.80 -16.22 -5.19
CA ILE A 86 -1.40 -15.09 -4.47
C ILE A 86 -2.90 -15.32 -4.28
N CYS A 87 -3.64 -15.71 -5.33
CA CYS A 87 -5.07 -16.03 -5.23
C CYS A 87 -5.36 -17.08 -4.15
N LYS A 88 -4.56 -18.16 -4.08
CA LYS A 88 -4.69 -19.19 -3.03
C LYS A 88 -4.33 -18.66 -1.63
N PHE A 89 -3.42 -17.71 -1.55
CA PHE A 89 -2.95 -17.10 -0.29
C PHE A 89 -3.90 -16.00 0.26
N ILE A 90 -4.67 -15.31 -0.58
CA ILE A 90 -5.67 -14.31 -0.15
C ILE A 90 -7.08 -14.91 0.06
N LYS A 91 -7.34 -16.12 -0.43
CA LYS A 91 -8.66 -16.76 -0.32
C LYS A 91 -9.09 -16.91 1.15
N TYR A 92 -10.36 -16.64 1.41
CA TYR A 92 -11.04 -16.68 2.72
C TYR A 92 -10.55 -15.67 3.77
N LYS A 93 -9.70 -14.70 3.40
CA LYS A 93 -9.35 -13.55 4.26
C LYS A 93 -10.32 -12.39 4.07
N THR A 94 -10.35 -11.47 5.02
CA THR A 94 -10.94 -10.14 4.80
C THR A 94 -10.04 -9.31 3.87
N ILE A 95 -10.60 -8.28 3.22
CA ILE A 95 -9.84 -7.45 2.27
C ILE A 95 -8.62 -6.80 2.95
N GLU A 96 -8.80 -6.25 4.16
CA GLU A 96 -7.70 -5.64 4.94
C GLU A 96 -6.57 -6.62 5.27
N GLN A 97 -6.93 -7.82 5.75
CA GLN A 97 -5.94 -8.85 6.08
C GLN A 97 -5.18 -9.30 4.84
N ALA A 98 -5.86 -9.40 3.69
CA ALA A 98 -5.23 -9.71 2.41
C ALA A 98 -4.28 -8.59 1.93
N THR A 99 -4.62 -7.32 2.13
CA THR A 99 -3.75 -6.19 1.78
C THR A 99 -2.51 -6.15 2.67
N LYS A 100 -2.68 -6.18 4.01
CA LYS A 100 -1.57 -6.20 4.99
C LYS A 100 -0.61 -7.38 4.74
N ASP A 101 -1.15 -8.57 4.45
CA ASP A 101 -0.36 -9.75 4.09
C ASP A 101 0.44 -9.59 2.79
N LEU A 102 -0.03 -8.79 1.83
CA LEU A 102 0.70 -8.54 0.57
C LEU A 102 1.75 -7.45 0.69
N GLU A 103 1.57 -6.49 1.59
CA GLU A 103 2.58 -5.50 1.98
C GLU A 103 3.76 -6.18 2.66
N ASP A 104 3.51 -7.09 3.61
CA ASP A 104 4.54 -7.93 4.22
C ASP A 104 5.27 -8.84 3.20
N VAL A 105 4.60 -9.25 2.12
CA VAL A 105 5.24 -9.99 1.00
C VAL A 105 6.16 -9.08 0.19
N ILE A 106 5.83 -7.80 -0.01
CA ILE A 106 6.68 -6.81 -0.70
C ILE A 106 7.93 -6.51 0.13
N VAL A 107 7.79 -6.38 1.46
CA VAL A 107 8.89 -6.17 2.42
C VAL A 107 9.66 -7.48 2.71
N LYS A 108 9.26 -8.60 2.09
CA LYS A 108 9.84 -9.96 2.24
C LYS A 108 9.76 -10.57 3.65
N LYS A 109 8.90 -10.03 4.53
CA LYS A 109 8.63 -10.59 5.86
C LYS A 109 7.84 -11.90 5.77
N LYS A 110 6.84 -11.96 4.86
CA LYS A 110 5.90 -13.07 4.73
C LYS A 110 6.05 -13.74 3.36
N ALA A 111 6.33 -15.04 3.33
CA ALA A 111 6.53 -15.78 2.09
C ALA A 111 5.19 -16.29 1.53
N VAL A 112 4.99 -16.18 0.21
CA VAL A 112 3.83 -16.78 -0.46
C VAL A 112 4.13 -18.27 -0.71
N PRO A 113 3.30 -19.22 -0.23
CA PRO A 113 3.45 -20.64 -0.53
C PRO A 113 3.37 -20.93 -2.03
N MET A 114 4.32 -21.69 -2.59
CA MET A 114 4.38 -21.97 -4.02
C MET A 114 4.90 -23.38 -4.34
N LYS A 115 4.23 -24.10 -5.26
CA LYS A 115 4.67 -25.43 -5.74
C LYS A 115 5.64 -25.37 -6.94
N GLY A 116 6.51 -26.38 -7.05
CA GLY A 116 7.57 -26.55 -8.08
C GLY A 116 8.98 -26.23 -7.53
N GLU A 117 10.01 -26.20 -8.40
CA GLU A 117 11.40 -25.91 -7.99
C GLU A 117 11.56 -24.50 -7.38
N ILE A 118 11.41 -24.41 -6.07
CA ILE A 118 11.43 -23.17 -5.30
C ILE A 118 12.13 -23.47 -3.96
N PRO A 119 13.14 -22.68 -3.56
CA PRO A 119 13.83 -22.88 -2.29
C PRO A 119 12.88 -22.94 -1.10
N HIS A 120 13.24 -23.80 -0.14
CA HIS A 120 12.57 -23.90 1.14
C HIS A 120 12.62 -22.57 1.92
N ARG A 121 11.64 -22.34 2.80
CA ARG A 121 11.52 -21.10 3.58
C ARG A 121 11.19 -21.40 5.04
N LYS A 122 11.77 -20.63 5.96
CA LYS A 122 11.51 -20.76 7.40
C LYS A 122 10.03 -20.48 7.71
N GLY A 123 9.42 -21.33 8.53
CA GLY A 123 8.02 -21.23 8.95
C GLY A 123 7.17 -22.43 8.51
N ARG A 124 5.85 -22.31 8.62
CA ARG A 124 4.86 -23.39 8.37
C ARG A 124 4.60 -23.64 6.87
N ILE A 125 5.64 -23.53 6.03
CA ILE A 125 5.56 -23.55 4.56
C ILE A 125 6.77 -24.30 4.00
N MET A 126 6.55 -25.40 3.27
CA MET A 126 7.65 -26.16 2.65
C MET A 126 8.49 -25.28 1.71
N SER A 127 7.88 -24.59 0.75
CA SER A 127 8.58 -23.75 -0.24
C SER A 127 7.80 -22.50 -0.64
N GLY A 128 8.51 -21.41 -0.93
CA GLY A 128 7.87 -20.11 -1.19
C GLY A 128 8.79 -19.01 -1.75
N ARG A 129 8.16 -17.97 -2.31
CA ARG A 129 8.82 -16.77 -2.86
C ARG A 129 8.10 -15.48 -2.43
N PHE A 130 8.73 -14.35 -2.73
CA PHE A 130 8.22 -13.00 -2.49
C PHE A 130 7.92 -12.31 -3.85
N PRO A 131 6.73 -12.52 -4.45
CA PRO A 131 6.42 -12.08 -5.81
C PRO A 131 6.06 -10.57 -5.90
N LYS A 132 6.96 -9.68 -5.46
CA LYS A 132 6.78 -8.20 -5.35
C LYS A 132 5.87 -7.58 -6.41
N ARG A 133 6.23 -7.67 -7.70
CA ARG A 133 5.46 -7.06 -8.82
C ARG A 133 4.03 -7.59 -8.97
N ALA A 134 3.76 -8.81 -8.52
CA ALA A 134 2.40 -9.34 -8.52
C ALA A 134 1.63 -8.85 -7.27
N SER A 135 2.25 -8.83 -6.09
CA SER A 135 1.63 -8.27 -4.88
C SER A 135 1.20 -6.81 -5.07
N GLU A 136 2.05 -5.98 -5.69
CA GLU A 136 1.75 -4.58 -6.05
C GLU A 136 0.46 -4.46 -6.86
N HIS A 137 0.31 -5.25 -7.93
CA HIS A 137 -0.91 -5.26 -8.74
C HIS A 137 -2.13 -5.84 -8.00
N PHE A 138 -1.95 -6.81 -7.09
CA PHE A 138 -3.05 -7.36 -6.30
C PHE A 138 -3.57 -6.36 -5.25
N ILE A 139 -2.69 -5.57 -4.60
CA ILE A 139 -3.10 -4.50 -3.67
C ILE A 139 -3.99 -3.47 -4.38
N ILE A 140 -3.64 -3.06 -5.60
CA ILE A 140 -4.47 -2.14 -6.41
C ILE A 140 -5.87 -2.73 -6.67
N LEU A 141 -5.96 -4.03 -6.96
CA LEU A 141 -7.25 -4.71 -7.17
C LEU A 141 -8.05 -4.90 -5.87
N LEU A 142 -7.39 -5.15 -4.74
CA LEU A 142 -8.05 -5.23 -3.42
C LEU A 142 -8.57 -3.85 -2.96
N ASN A 143 -7.83 -2.77 -3.23
CA ASN A 143 -8.28 -1.41 -2.95
C ASN A 143 -9.48 -1.01 -3.83
N SER A 144 -9.53 -1.50 -5.08
CA SER A 144 -10.72 -1.39 -5.93
C SER A 144 -11.90 -2.22 -5.37
N LEU A 145 -11.63 -3.42 -4.86
CA LEU A 145 -12.64 -4.31 -4.27
C LEU A 145 -13.25 -3.71 -3.00
N ALA A 146 -12.44 -3.07 -2.14
CA ALA A 146 -12.91 -2.34 -0.97
C ALA A 146 -13.83 -1.17 -1.35
N LYS A 147 -13.43 -0.35 -2.33
CA LYS A 147 -14.26 0.76 -2.85
C LYS A 147 -15.58 0.24 -3.42
N ASN A 148 -15.56 -0.87 -4.16
CA ASN A 148 -16.78 -1.49 -4.69
C ASN A 148 -17.68 -2.10 -3.59
N ALA A 149 -17.11 -2.61 -2.50
CA ALA A 149 -17.87 -3.10 -1.34
C ALA A 149 -18.58 -1.95 -0.61
N ILE A 150 -17.90 -0.82 -0.40
CA ILE A 150 -18.49 0.42 0.15
C ILE A 150 -19.61 0.94 -0.77
N ASN A 151 -19.38 0.98 -2.08
CA ASN A 151 -20.38 1.44 -3.06
C ASN A 151 -21.64 0.57 -3.14
N HIS A 152 -21.55 -0.72 -2.77
CA HIS A 152 -22.68 -1.66 -2.76
C HIS A 152 -23.16 -2.03 -1.36
N GLU A 153 -22.68 -1.33 -0.33
CA GLU A 153 -23.08 -1.48 1.08
C GLU A 153 -22.92 -2.92 1.60
N VAL A 154 -21.78 -3.54 1.29
CA VAL A 154 -21.43 -4.91 1.72
C VAL A 154 -20.61 -4.88 3.01
N GLU A 155 -21.27 -5.26 4.11
CA GLU A 155 -20.66 -5.42 5.43
C GLU A 155 -19.76 -6.67 5.50
N GLU A 156 -18.68 -6.57 6.28
CA GLU A 156 -17.67 -7.64 6.49
C GLU A 156 -17.34 -8.48 5.23
N PRO A 157 -16.79 -7.88 4.15
CA PRO A 157 -16.52 -8.59 2.91
C PRO A 157 -15.35 -9.58 3.06
N ILE A 158 -15.64 -10.87 2.83
CA ILE A 158 -14.65 -11.95 2.79
C ILE A 158 -14.41 -12.39 1.34
N ILE A 159 -13.14 -12.57 0.96
CA ILE A 159 -12.76 -13.05 -0.38
C ILE A 159 -13.12 -14.53 -0.51
N VAL A 160 -14.22 -14.84 -1.19
CA VAL A 160 -14.68 -16.23 -1.37
C VAL A 160 -14.01 -16.87 -2.58
N GLU A 161 -13.78 -16.11 -3.65
CA GLU A 161 -13.19 -16.60 -4.89
C GLU A 161 -12.07 -15.66 -5.35
N ALA A 162 -10.94 -16.25 -5.72
CA ALA A 162 -9.80 -15.55 -6.30
C ALA A 162 -9.22 -16.47 -7.38
N LEU A 163 -9.29 -16.04 -8.64
CA LEU A 163 -8.93 -16.81 -9.82
C LEU A 163 -7.95 -16.01 -10.69
N ALA A 164 -7.01 -16.71 -11.33
CA ALA A 164 -6.01 -16.09 -12.18
C ALA A 164 -5.77 -16.95 -13.43
N ASN A 165 -6.28 -16.46 -14.56
CA ASN A 165 -6.27 -17.15 -15.84
C ASN A 165 -5.17 -16.57 -16.75
N LEU A 166 -4.76 -17.33 -17.78
CA LEU A 166 -3.84 -16.85 -18.79
C LEU A 166 -4.52 -15.78 -19.66
N ALA A 167 -3.82 -14.67 -19.95
CA ALA A 167 -4.28 -13.66 -20.91
C ALA A 167 -3.54 -13.78 -22.24
N GLN A 168 -4.01 -13.07 -23.27
CA GLN A 168 -3.27 -12.90 -24.52
C GLN A 168 -1.88 -12.32 -24.23
N ARG A 169 -0.84 -13.06 -24.63
CA ARG A 169 0.57 -12.73 -24.38
C ARG A 169 1.18 -12.07 -25.62
N PRO A 170 1.34 -10.73 -25.67
CA PRO A 170 1.93 -10.08 -26.82
C PRO A 170 3.38 -10.54 -27.00
N ARG A 171 3.78 -10.75 -28.26
CA ARG A 171 5.16 -11.07 -28.63
C ARG A 171 6.04 -9.81 -28.54
N GLY A 172 7.33 -10.01 -28.34
CA GLY A 172 8.38 -8.99 -28.40
C GLY A 172 9.20 -9.10 -29.68
N ARG A 173 10.48 -8.65 -29.61
CA ARG A 173 11.47 -8.65 -30.71
C ARG A 173 11.35 -9.92 -31.57
N PHE A 174 10.98 -9.71 -32.85
CA PHE A 174 10.81 -10.73 -33.89
C PHE A 174 10.08 -12.01 -33.45
N GLY A 175 9.07 -11.90 -32.58
CA GLY A 175 8.25 -13.03 -32.14
C GLY A 175 8.84 -13.87 -31.00
N ALA A 176 10.16 -13.84 -30.79
CA ALA A 176 10.90 -14.76 -29.92
C ALA A 176 10.46 -14.74 -28.44
N VAL A 177 10.19 -13.55 -27.88
CA VAL A 177 9.82 -13.39 -26.47
C VAL A 177 8.31 -13.20 -26.32
N LYS A 178 7.62 -14.09 -25.60
CA LYS A 178 6.20 -13.91 -25.24
C LYS A 178 6.10 -13.19 -23.87
N LYS A 179 5.71 -11.91 -23.85
CA LYS A 179 5.51 -11.16 -22.58
C LYS A 179 4.46 -11.87 -21.70
N LYS A 180 4.53 -11.72 -20.38
CA LYS A 180 3.58 -12.38 -19.45
C LYS A 180 2.40 -11.45 -19.15
N ARG A 181 1.18 -11.99 -19.25
CA ARG A 181 -0.07 -11.32 -18.85
C ARG A 181 -1.05 -12.34 -18.25
N SER A 182 -1.92 -11.89 -17.36
CA SER A 182 -2.98 -12.68 -16.74
C SER A 182 -4.32 -11.92 -16.71
N HIS A 183 -5.43 -12.65 -16.73
CA HIS A 183 -6.72 -12.15 -16.25
C HIS A 183 -6.87 -12.55 -14.79
N ILE A 184 -7.45 -11.68 -13.96
CA ILE A 184 -7.60 -11.87 -12.51
C ILE A 184 -9.04 -11.54 -12.15
N THR A 185 -9.70 -12.44 -11.43
CA THR A 185 -11.06 -12.24 -10.91
C THR A 185 -11.03 -12.48 -9.41
N ILE A 186 -11.49 -11.49 -8.64
CA ILE A 186 -11.61 -11.57 -7.18
C ILE A 186 -13.06 -11.27 -6.83
N VAL A 187 -13.71 -12.15 -6.07
CA VAL A 187 -15.11 -11.99 -5.61
C VAL A 187 -15.15 -12.04 -4.09
N ALA A 188 -15.66 -10.96 -3.49
CA ALA A 188 -16.00 -10.89 -2.09
C ALA A 188 -17.50 -11.06 -1.86
N LYS A 189 -17.87 -11.67 -0.74
CA LYS A 189 -19.26 -11.89 -0.32
C LYS A 189 -19.41 -11.53 1.16
N GLU A 190 -20.59 -11.09 1.54
CA GLU A 190 -20.94 -10.75 2.94
C GLU A 190 -20.77 -11.98 3.87
N LYS A 191 -20.00 -11.83 4.95
CA LYS A 191 -19.71 -12.89 5.94
C LYS A 191 -20.97 -13.59 6.49
N LYS A 192 -22.06 -12.85 6.67
CA LYS A 192 -23.38 -13.35 7.11
C LYS A 192 -23.94 -14.43 6.17
N GLN A 193 -23.76 -14.26 4.87
CA GLN A 193 -24.32 -15.16 3.87
C GLN A 193 -23.48 -16.43 3.70
N ILE A 194 -22.16 -16.34 3.93
CA ILE A 194 -21.28 -17.52 4.06
C ILE A 194 -21.75 -18.40 5.23
N LYS A 195 -22.15 -17.80 6.38
CA LYS A 195 -22.76 -18.55 7.49
C LYS A 195 -24.10 -19.19 7.08
N ARG A 196 -25.04 -18.42 6.49
CA ARG A 196 -26.36 -18.92 6.05
C ARG A 196 -26.29 -20.05 5.01
N LYS A 197 -25.24 -20.10 4.19
CA LYS A 197 -25.01 -21.20 3.23
C LYS A 197 -24.36 -22.43 3.88
N LYS A 198 -23.61 -22.27 4.97
CA LYS A 198 -23.11 -23.40 5.77
C LYS A 198 -24.21 -24.05 6.62
N SER A 199 -25.14 -23.28 7.19
CA SER A 199 -26.23 -23.82 8.01
C SER A 199 -27.41 -24.41 7.22
N LYS A 200 -27.24 -24.62 5.91
CA LYS A 200 -28.21 -25.23 4.98
C LYS A 200 -27.66 -26.48 4.30
N LYS A 201 -26.53 -27.01 4.79
CA LYS A 201 -25.83 -28.18 4.26
C LYS A 201 -25.22 -28.96 5.42
#